data_AF-A0A7K1JUX1-F1
#
_entry.id   AF-A0A7K1JUX1-F1
#
_cell.length_a   1.000
_cell.length_b   1.000
_cell.length_c   1.000
_cell.angle_alpha   90.00
_cell.angle_beta   90.00
_cell.angle_gamma   90.00
#
_symmetry.space_group_name_H-M   'P 1'
#
loop_
_entity.id
_entity.type
_entity.pdbx_description
1 polymer ?
#
loop_
_entity_poly.entity_id
_entity_poly.type
_entity_poly.pdbx_seq_one_letter_code
_entity_poly.pdbx_strand_id
1 'polypeptide(L)'
;MNVTEEVVDQINWHWTSQLRPRFDGLTDDEYFWEPVRDCWSVRPRDTSTAPLLGGSGEFVIEFAAPPPEPAPVTTIAWRLGHIIVGVLGARIASHFDGPPVDYMTYDYPGTAADALQRLDVMYEAWRDGVLSKDETALALPVGPAEGPWAEKPFLTLALHINRELLHHGAEIALLRDLYAWR
;
A
#
# COMPACT_ATOMS: atom_id res chain seq x y z
N MET A 1 -2.74 17.88 -23.90
CA MET A 1 -3.03 17.12 -22.67
C MET A 1 -2.10 15.93 -22.70
N ASN A 2 -1.21 15.82 -21.72
CA ASN A 2 -0.30 14.68 -21.60
C ASN A 2 -0.98 13.67 -20.67
N VAL A 3 -1.39 12.51 -21.20
CA VAL A 3 -2.13 11.50 -20.43
C VAL A 3 -1.33 11.02 -19.22
N THR A 4 -0.01 10.88 -19.35
CA THR A 4 0.86 10.48 -18.24
C THR A 4 0.81 11.50 -17.10
N GLU A 5 0.89 12.79 -17.43
CA GLU A 5 0.80 13.87 -16.43
C GLU A 5 -0.55 13.85 -15.72
N GLU A 6 -1.67 13.71 -16.42
CA GLU A 6 -3.01 13.65 -15.80
C GLU A 6 -3.18 12.45 -14.85
N VAL A 7 -2.62 11.29 -15.22
CA VAL A 7 -2.65 10.08 -14.37
C VAL A 7 -1.87 10.30 -13.08
N VAL A 8 -0.70 10.94 -13.17
CA VAL A 8 0.15 11.22 -12.02
C VAL A 8 -0.42 12.36 -11.17
N ASP A 9 -0.95 13.40 -11.80
CA ASP A 9 -1.53 14.56 -11.12
C ASP A 9 -2.71 14.17 -10.22
N GLN A 10 -3.52 13.19 -10.63
CA GLN A 10 -4.60 12.65 -9.78
C GLN A 10 -4.08 12.18 -8.42
N ILE A 11 -3.06 11.33 -8.40
CA ILE A 11 -2.51 10.82 -7.13
C ILE A 11 -1.63 11.86 -6.46
N ASN A 12 -0.89 12.68 -7.20
CA ASN A 12 0.01 13.68 -6.63
C ASN A 12 -0.74 14.79 -5.91
N TRP A 13 -1.86 15.25 -6.47
CA TRP A 13 -2.71 16.20 -5.79
C TRP A 13 -3.31 15.61 -4.51
N HIS A 14 -3.87 14.40 -4.58
CA HIS A 14 -4.42 13.75 -3.39
C HIS A 14 -3.34 13.50 -2.33
N TRP A 15 -2.17 12.98 -2.73
CA TRP A 15 -1.04 12.70 -1.86
C TRP A 15 -0.59 13.94 -1.10
N THR A 16 -0.29 15.03 -1.84
CA THR A 16 0.28 16.26 -1.27
C THR A 16 -0.74 17.11 -0.52
N SER A 17 -2.00 17.12 -0.97
CA SER A 17 -3.02 18.04 -0.46
C SER A 17 -3.96 17.42 0.57
N GLN A 18 -4.14 16.10 0.56
CA GLN A 18 -5.12 15.42 1.40
C GLN A 18 -4.53 14.29 2.24
N LEU A 19 -3.63 13.47 1.69
CA LEU A 19 -3.25 12.22 2.33
C LEU A 19 -2.01 12.34 3.20
N ARG A 20 -0.84 12.64 2.62
CA ARG A 20 0.42 12.59 3.37
C ARG A 20 0.48 13.55 4.56
N PRO A 21 -0.06 14.79 4.50
CA PRO A 21 -0.17 15.66 5.67
C PRO A 21 -1.07 15.11 6.78
N ARG A 22 -2.08 14.29 6.44
CA ARG A 22 -2.91 13.59 7.44
C ARG A 22 -2.12 12.56 8.22
N PHE A 23 -0.93 12.16 7.78
CA PHE A 23 -0.07 11.21 8.48
C PHE A 23 0.93 11.90 9.42
N ASP A 24 0.97 13.24 9.44
CA ASP A 24 1.83 13.96 10.37
C ASP A 24 1.39 13.68 11.82
N GLY A 25 2.39 13.47 12.68
CA GLY A 25 2.16 13.12 14.09
C GLY A 25 1.54 11.74 14.33
N LEU A 26 1.52 10.83 13.35
CA LEU A 26 1.12 9.44 13.58
C LEU A 26 2.06 8.78 14.59
N THR A 27 1.52 8.37 15.75
CA THR A 27 2.29 7.70 16.81
C THR A 27 2.25 6.19 16.65
N ASP A 28 3.16 5.47 17.30
CA ASP A 28 3.12 4.01 17.33
C ASP A 28 1.83 3.48 17.99
N ASP A 29 1.35 4.15 19.04
CA ASP A 29 0.08 3.83 19.70
C ASP A 29 -1.13 3.94 18.76
N GLU A 30 -1.14 4.92 17.85
CA GLU A 30 -2.18 5.10 16.83
C GLU A 30 -2.01 4.11 15.67
N TYR A 31 -0.78 3.91 15.24
CA TYR A 31 -0.41 2.98 14.17
C TYR A 31 -0.87 1.55 14.46
N PHE A 32 -0.70 1.10 15.71
CA PHE A 32 -1.14 -0.22 16.18
C PHE A 32 -2.54 -0.24 16.81
N TRP A 33 -3.28 0.88 16.80
CA TRP A 33 -4.60 0.92 17.41
C TRP A 33 -5.60 -0.03 16.73
N GLU A 34 -6.30 -0.80 17.55
CA GLU A 34 -7.33 -1.74 17.12
C GLU A 34 -8.72 -1.09 17.23
N PRO A 35 -9.37 -0.70 16.11
CA PRO A 35 -10.65 -0.01 16.14
C PRO A 35 -11.81 -0.93 16.55
N VAL A 36 -11.63 -2.24 16.38
CA VAL A 36 -12.60 -3.28 16.74
C VAL A 36 -11.84 -4.52 17.22
N ARG A 37 -12.51 -5.37 18.01
CA ARG A 37 -11.97 -6.69 18.37
C ARG A 37 -11.69 -7.54 17.12
N ASP A 38 -10.72 -8.45 17.25
CA ASP A 38 -10.40 -9.45 16.24
C ASP A 38 -10.00 -8.85 14.87
N CYS A 39 -9.49 -7.60 14.85
CA CYS A 39 -8.97 -6.96 13.64
C CYS A 39 -7.59 -7.52 13.23
N TRP A 40 -7.26 -7.43 11.95
CA TRP A 40 -5.93 -7.77 11.45
C TRP A 40 -4.96 -6.59 11.52
N SER A 41 -3.73 -6.87 11.95
CA SER A 41 -2.67 -5.87 12.08
C SER A 41 -1.35 -6.33 11.46
N VAL A 42 -0.35 -5.44 11.47
CA VAL A 42 1.05 -5.85 11.58
C VAL A 42 1.32 -6.10 13.07
N ARG A 43 1.92 -7.25 13.41
CA ARG A 43 2.16 -7.68 14.79
C ARG A 43 3.56 -8.26 14.98
N PRO A 44 4.12 -8.22 16.20
CA PRO A 44 5.22 -9.09 16.56
C PRO A 44 4.85 -10.54 16.23
N ARG A 45 5.76 -11.25 15.56
CA ARG A 45 5.54 -12.58 14.99
C ARG A 45 4.99 -13.58 16.00
N ASP A 46 5.48 -13.53 17.23
CA ASP A 46 5.13 -14.43 18.32
C ASP A 46 3.76 -14.14 18.96
N THR A 47 3.14 -13.01 18.62
CA THR A 47 1.82 -12.60 19.12
C THR A 47 0.69 -12.81 18.12
N SER A 48 1.01 -13.01 16.83
CA SER A 48 -0.01 -13.20 15.81
C SER A 48 -0.66 -14.56 15.89
N THR A 49 -1.99 -14.60 15.71
CA THR A 49 -2.78 -15.83 15.63
C THR A 49 -3.41 -16.02 14.25
N ALA A 50 -2.97 -15.23 13.25
CA ALA A 50 -3.53 -15.30 11.90
C ALA A 50 -3.14 -16.61 11.20
N PRO A 51 -3.98 -17.12 10.27
CA PRO A 51 -3.67 -18.36 9.54
C PRO A 51 -2.39 -18.28 8.70
N LEU A 52 -2.06 -17.10 8.17
CA LEU A 52 -0.83 -16.84 7.45
C LEU A 52 -0.06 -15.69 8.11
N LEU A 53 1.24 -15.91 8.29
CA LEU A 53 2.17 -14.94 8.85
C LEU A 53 3.08 -14.42 7.73
N GLY A 54 2.68 -13.31 7.10
CA GLY A 54 3.49 -12.69 6.05
C GLY A 54 4.60 -11.84 6.63
N GLY A 55 5.83 -12.06 6.18
CA GLY A 55 7.00 -11.25 6.50
C GLY A 55 8.17 -12.12 6.93
N SER A 56 9.38 -11.58 6.82
CA SER A 56 10.63 -12.28 7.16
C SER A 56 11.22 -11.85 8.51
N GLY A 57 10.87 -10.66 8.99
CA GLY A 57 11.43 -10.06 10.20
C GLY A 57 10.68 -10.38 11.49
N GLU A 58 10.88 -9.52 12.50
CA GLU A 58 10.23 -9.59 13.81
C GLU A 58 8.72 -9.32 13.73
N PHE A 59 8.30 -8.52 12.75
CA PHE A 59 6.90 -8.21 12.52
C PHE A 59 6.35 -8.97 11.32
N VAL A 60 5.07 -9.35 11.42
CA VAL A 60 4.32 -10.03 10.38
C VAL A 60 3.01 -9.30 10.12
N ILE A 61 2.58 -9.29 8.86
CA ILE A 61 1.24 -8.85 8.48
C ILE A 61 0.27 -10.04 8.53
N GLU A 62 -0.88 -9.82 9.13
CA GLU A 62 -1.91 -10.84 9.31
C GLU A 62 -2.84 -10.94 8.11
N PHE A 63 -3.04 -12.13 7.55
CA PHE A 63 -4.08 -12.39 6.55
C PHE A 63 -4.40 -13.88 6.45
N ALA A 64 -5.32 -14.22 5.55
CA ALA A 64 -5.64 -15.59 5.19
C ALA A 64 -5.86 -15.72 3.67
N ALA A 65 -5.61 -16.91 3.12
CA ALA A 65 -5.88 -17.24 1.73
C ALA A 65 -6.58 -18.62 1.66
N PRO A 66 -7.89 -18.70 1.33
CA PRO A 66 -8.79 -17.57 1.04
C PRO A 66 -9.08 -16.70 2.28
N PRO A 67 -9.49 -15.43 2.10
CA PRO A 67 -9.93 -14.59 3.21
C PRO A 67 -11.22 -15.16 3.84
N PRO A 68 -11.44 -14.97 5.16
CA PRO A 68 -12.69 -15.35 5.80
C PRO A 68 -13.83 -14.38 5.41
N GLU A 69 -15.06 -14.80 5.64
CA GLU A 69 -16.27 -14.02 5.35
C GLU A 69 -17.11 -13.82 6.62
N PRO A 70 -17.29 -12.57 7.11
CA PRO A 70 -16.73 -11.33 6.57
C PRO A 70 -15.21 -11.21 6.80
N ALA A 71 -14.53 -10.47 5.93
CA ALA A 71 -13.12 -10.12 6.14
C ALA A 71 -12.97 -9.24 7.40
N PRO A 72 -11.93 -9.45 8.24
CA PRO A 72 -11.72 -8.64 9.43
C PRO A 72 -11.39 -7.20 9.06
N VAL A 73 -11.80 -6.26 9.91
CA VAL A 73 -11.30 -4.88 9.83
C VAL A 73 -9.79 -4.91 10.03
N THR A 74 -9.08 -4.03 9.34
CA THR A 74 -7.62 -3.92 9.43
C THR A 74 -7.19 -2.67 10.23
N THR A 75 -6.00 -2.66 10.81
CA THR A 75 -5.44 -1.48 11.51
C THR A 75 -4.78 -0.50 10.53
N ILE A 76 -4.30 0.65 11.03
CA ILE A 76 -3.45 1.57 10.25
C ILE A 76 -2.16 0.86 9.83
N ALA A 77 -1.51 0.15 10.75
CA ALA A 77 -0.30 -0.61 10.46
C ALA A 77 -0.49 -1.62 9.32
N TRP A 78 -1.60 -2.36 9.32
CA TRP A 78 -1.92 -3.28 8.25
C TRP A 78 -2.10 -2.58 6.90
N ARG A 79 -2.88 -1.49 6.86
CA ARG A 79 -3.14 -0.74 5.62
C ARG A 79 -1.88 -0.12 5.04
N LEU A 80 -1.01 0.43 5.89
CA LEU A 80 0.29 0.93 5.45
C LEU A 80 1.17 -0.21 4.92
N GLY A 81 1.22 -1.35 5.61
CA GLY A 81 1.92 -2.54 5.12
C GLY A 81 1.38 -3.03 3.76
N HIS A 82 0.05 -3.04 3.57
CA HIS A 82 -0.59 -3.39 2.32
C HIS A 82 -0.21 -2.44 1.17
N ILE A 83 -0.26 -1.12 1.42
CA ILE A 83 0.12 -0.11 0.43
C ILE A 83 1.60 -0.25 0.05
N ILE A 84 2.48 -0.35 1.05
CA ILE A 84 3.94 -0.44 0.82
C ILE A 84 4.29 -1.69 0.01
N VAL A 85 3.69 -2.84 0.33
CA VAL A 85 4.08 -4.12 -0.25
C VAL A 85 3.26 -4.49 -1.47
N GLY A 86 1.95 -4.64 -1.32
CA GLY A 86 1.07 -5.17 -2.37
C GLY A 86 0.70 -4.18 -3.46
N VAL A 87 0.58 -2.90 -3.08
CA VAL A 87 0.16 -1.84 -4.00
C VAL A 87 1.38 -1.24 -4.72
N LEU A 88 2.38 -0.76 -3.97
CA LEU A 88 3.53 -0.06 -4.55
C LEU A 88 4.71 -1.00 -4.80
N GLY A 89 5.26 -1.63 -3.76
CA GLY A 89 6.51 -2.36 -3.83
C GLY A 89 6.52 -3.48 -4.87
N ALA A 90 5.48 -4.32 -4.90
CA ALA A 90 5.35 -5.38 -5.90
C ALA A 90 5.32 -4.86 -7.34
N ARG A 91 4.75 -3.66 -7.57
CA ARG A 91 4.70 -3.04 -8.91
C ARG A 91 5.99 -2.36 -9.28
N ILE A 92 6.66 -1.73 -8.33
CA ILE A 92 8.00 -1.18 -8.52
C ILE A 92 8.99 -2.30 -8.89
N ALA A 93 8.94 -3.43 -8.19
CA ALA A 93 9.75 -4.61 -8.50
C ALA A 93 9.46 -5.17 -9.90
N SER A 94 8.19 -5.20 -10.30
CA SER A 94 7.77 -5.83 -11.56
C SER A 94 7.98 -4.95 -12.79
N HIS A 95 7.90 -3.62 -12.65
CA HIS A 95 7.78 -2.70 -13.78
C HIS A 95 8.86 -1.63 -13.87
N PHE A 96 9.65 -1.45 -12.81
CA PHE A 96 10.61 -0.35 -12.67
C PHE A 96 11.97 -0.79 -12.08
N ASP A 97 12.34 -2.05 -12.28
CA ASP A 97 13.63 -2.63 -11.84
C ASP A 97 13.94 -2.45 -10.35
N GLY A 98 12.89 -2.31 -9.52
CA GLY A 98 13.04 -2.22 -8.08
C GLY A 98 13.49 -3.53 -7.43
N PRO A 99 13.95 -3.48 -6.18
CA PRO A 99 14.24 -4.71 -5.44
C PRO A 99 12.98 -5.58 -5.30
N PRO A 100 13.10 -6.92 -5.25
CA PRO A 100 11.96 -7.80 -5.02
C PRO A 100 11.22 -7.43 -3.73
N VAL A 101 9.89 -7.31 -3.83
CA VAL A 101 9.00 -7.04 -2.70
C VAL A 101 7.84 -8.03 -2.75
N ASP A 102 7.67 -8.78 -1.66
CA ASP A 102 6.64 -9.82 -1.53
C ASP A 102 6.17 -9.91 -0.07
N TYR A 103 4.88 -10.23 0.13
CA TYR A 103 4.24 -10.30 1.45
C TYR A 103 4.94 -11.25 2.41
N MET A 104 5.49 -12.36 1.91
CA MET A 104 6.09 -13.39 2.77
C MET A 104 7.52 -13.06 3.15
N THR A 105 8.20 -12.23 2.35
CA THR A 105 9.64 -11.96 2.52
C THR A 105 9.93 -10.53 2.96
N TYR A 106 8.96 -9.63 2.94
CA TYR A 106 9.13 -8.25 3.39
C TYR A 106 9.41 -8.15 4.90
N ASP A 107 10.30 -7.24 5.28
CA ASP A 107 10.57 -6.91 6.67
C ASP A 107 9.64 -5.75 7.10
N TYR A 108 8.53 -6.07 7.75
CA TYR A 108 7.48 -5.09 8.06
C TYR A 108 7.93 -4.08 9.12
N PRO A 109 7.61 -2.78 8.95
CA PRO A 109 7.99 -1.74 9.89
C PRO A 109 7.27 -1.90 11.23
N GLY A 110 8.06 -1.99 12.31
CA GLY A 110 7.59 -2.08 13.69
C GLY A 110 7.23 -0.73 14.33
N THR A 111 7.35 0.38 13.60
CA THR A 111 7.00 1.73 14.07
C THR A 111 6.29 2.52 12.98
N ALA A 112 5.49 3.50 13.38
CA ALA A 112 4.82 4.44 12.49
C ALA A 112 5.83 5.23 11.66
N ALA A 113 6.91 5.70 12.30
CA ALA A 113 7.93 6.51 11.63
C ALA A 113 8.64 5.74 10.50
N ASP A 114 9.04 4.48 10.75
CA ASP A 114 9.64 3.62 9.73
C ASP A 114 8.64 3.32 8.59
N ALA A 115 7.37 3.04 8.93
CA ALA A 115 6.33 2.82 7.93
C ALA A 115 6.14 4.03 7.01
N LEU A 116 6.08 5.24 7.57
CA LEU A 116 5.92 6.47 6.78
C LEU A 116 7.15 6.76 5.91
N GLN A 117 8.37 6.54 6.43
CA GLN A 117 9.58 6.71 5.63
C GLN A 117 9.59 5.77 4.42
N ARG A 118 9.26 4.50 4.62
CA ARG A 118 9.21 3.50 3.53
C ARG A 118 8.09 3.80 2.54
N LEU A 119 6.94 4.26 3.04
CA LEU A 119 5.82 4.69 2.20
C LEU A 119 6.23 5.85 1.29
N ASP A 120 6.91 6.87 1.82
CA ASP A 120 7.38 8.03 1.05
C ASP A 120 8.31 7.59 -0.10
N VAL A 121 9.28 6.70 0.19
CA VAL A 121 10.19 6.13 -0.83
C VAL A 121 9.42 5.36 -1.92
N MET A 122 8.47 4.51 -1.53
CA MET A 122 7.69 3.72 -2.48
C MET A 122 6.77 4.60 -3.33
N TYR A 123 6.18 5.63 -2.73
CA TYR A 123 5.33 6.58 -3.45
C TYR A 123 6.13 7.34 -4.52
N GLU A 124 7.30 7.87 -4.16
CA GLU A 124 8.17 8.59 -5.10
C GLU A 124 8.62 7.69 -6.25
N ALA A 125 9.07 6.47 -5.95
CA ALA A 125 9.50 5.51 -6.96
C ALA A 125 8.37 5.13 -7.93
N TRP A 126 7.15 4.94 -7.43
CA TRP A 126 5.98 4.68 -8.27
C TRP A 126 5.64 5.89 -9.15
N ARG A 127 5.55 7.09 -8.56
CA ARG A 127 5.27 8.34 -9.27
C ARG A 127 6.25 8.55 -10.42
N ASP A 128 7.55 8.45 -10.12
CA ASP A 128 8.62 8.69 -11.10
C ASP A 128 8.64 7.60 -12.17
N GLY A 129 8.35 6.35 -11.80
CA GLY A 129 8.17 5.24 -12.73
C GLY A 129 7.05 5.50 -13.73
N VAL A 130 5.86 5.95 -13.26
CA VAL A 130 4.76 6.28 -14.17
C VAL A 130 5.11 7.48 -15.05
N LEU A 131 5.73 8.54 -14.50
CA LEU A 131 6.18 9.71 -15.27
C LEU A 131 7.20 9.36 -16.37
N SER A 132 7.97 8.29 -16.20
CA SER A 132 8.94 7.84 -17.21
C SER A 132 8.29 7.24 -18.47
N LYS A 133 6.98 6.94 -18.44
CA LYS A 133 6.26 6.35 -19.56
C LYS A 133 5.56 7.40 -20.41
N ASP A 134 5.80 7.38 -21.71
CA ASP A 134 5.00 8.15 -22.66
C ASP A 134 3.65 7.47 -22.94
N GLU A 135 2.80 8.14 -23.72
CA GLU A 135 1.47 7.65 -24.08
C GLU A 135 1.52 6.29 -24.82
N THR A 136 2.56 6.06 -25.62
CA THR A 136 2.72 4.78 -26.34
C THR A 136 3.03 3.66 -25.35
N ALA A 137 3.96 3.89 -24.42
CA ALA A 137 4.30 2.93 -23.38
C ALA A 137 3.12 2.64 -22.44
N LEU A 138 2.28 3.65 -22.14
CA LEU A 138 1.06 3.46 -21.35
C LEU A 138 0.01 2.57 -22.05
N ALA A 139 -0.01 2.57 -23.38
CA ALA A 139 -0.94 1.79 -24.19
C ALA A 139 -0.52 0.32 -24.39
N LEU A 140 0.76 -0.01 -24.17
CA LEU A 140 1.27 -1.38 -24.32
C LEU A 140 0.74 -2.32 -23.22
N PRO A 141 0.62 -3.63 -23.52
CA PRO A 141 0.32 -4.64 -22.50
C PRO A 141 1.25 -4.54 -21.29
N VAL A 142 0.66 -4.61 -20.09
CA VAL A 142 1.36 -4.51 -18.81
C VAL A 142 2.28 -5.70 -18.54
N GLY A 143 2.02 -6.84 -19.20
CA GLY A 143 2.91 -7.99 -19.21
C GLY A 143 2.62 -9.03 -18.11
N PRO A 144 3.35 -10.16 -18.16
CA PRO A 144 2.99 -11.38 -17.43
C PRO A 144 3.02 -11.26 -15.90
N ALA A 145 3.70 -10.25 -15.35
CA ALA A 145 3.73 -10.01 -13.92
C ALA A 145 2.34 -9.75 -13.32
N GLU A 146 1.39 -9.22 -14.10
CA GLU A 146 0.01 -8.99 -13.64
C GLU A 146 -0.94 -10.18 -13.90
N GLY A 147 -0.39 -11.35 -14.24
CA GLY A 147 -1.13 -12.61 -14.35
C GLY A 147 -2.31 -12.53 -15.33
N PRO A 148 -3.57 -12.77 -14.91
CA PRO A 148 -4.74 -12.70 -15.79
C PRO A 148 -4.94 -11.34 -16.49
N TRP A 149 -4.27 -10.29 -16.01
CA TRP A 149 -4.37 -8.93 -16.55
C TRP A 149 -3.23 -8.57 -17.51
N ALA A 150 -2.34 -9.52 -17.85
CA ALA A 150 -1.13 -9.26 -18.63
C ALA A 150 -1.35 -8.53 -19.97
N GLU A 151 -2.49 -8.80 -20.63
CA GLU A 151 -2.85 -8.19 -21.92
C GLU A 151 -3.51 -6.81 -21.78
N LYS A 152 -3.76 -6.32 -20.55
CA LYS A 152 -4.31 -4.98 -20.34
C LYS A 152 -3.24 -3.91 -20.51
N PRO A 153 -3.59 -2.70 -20.97
CA PRO A 153 -2.65 -1.59 -21.05
C PRO A 153 -2.01 -1.27 -19.69
N PHE A 154 -0.75 -0.84 -19.67
CA PHE A 154 -0.11 -0.33 -18.45
C PHE A 154 -0.94 0.79 -17.79
N LEU A 155 -1.61 1.63 -18.58
CA LEU A 155 -2.55 2.64 -18.09
C LEU A 155 -3.64 2.04 -17.17
N THR A 156 -4.11 0.82 -17.44
CA THR A 156 -5.11 0.15 -16.58
C THR A 156 -4.53 -0.17 -15.21
N LEU A 157 -3.27 -0.63 -15.17
CA LEU A 157 -2.56 -0.85 -13.92
C LEU A 157 -2.35 0.48 -13.18
N ALA A 158 -1.89 1.53 -13.88
CA ALA A 158 -1.65 2.83 -13.27
C ALA A 158 -2.91 3.38 -12.58
N LEU A 159 -4.05 3.35 -13.27
CA LEU A 159 -5.34 3.76 -12.73
C LEU A 159 -5.84 2.82 -11.60
N HIS A 160 -5.46 1.55 -11.61
CA HIS A 160 -5.76 0.65 -10.50
C HIS A 160 -4.97 1.03 -9.25
N ILE A 161 -3.66 1.22 -9.35
CA ILE A 161 -2.82 1.63 -8.21
C ILE A 161 -3.25 2.98 -7.65
N ASN A 162 -3.63 3.93 -8.51
CA ASN A 162 -4.21 5.18 -8.06
C ASN A 162 -5.46 4.97 -7.19
N ARG A 163 -6.36 4.07 -7.61
CA ARG A 163 -7.58 3.75 -6.84
C ARG A 163 -7.27 3.08 -5.51
N GLU A 164 -6.29 2.16 -5.46
CA GLU A 164 -5.86 1.51 -4.22
C GLU A 164 -5.31 2.53 -3.22
N LEU A 165 -4.47 3.46 -3.68
CA LEU A 165 -3.92 4.54 -2.85
C LEU A 165 -5.01 5.47 -2.31
N LEU A 166 -5.94 5.89 -3.16
CA LEU A 166 -7.08 6.74 -2.78
C LEU A 166 -7.98 6.03 -1.76
N HIS A 167 -8.30 4.76 -2.02
CA HIS A 167 -9.18 3.96 -1.18
C HIS A 167 -8.58 3.73 0.21
N HIS A 168 -7.40 3.12 0.29
CA HIS A 168 -6.78 2.80 1.58
C HIS A 168 -6.26 4.04 2.30
N GLY A 169 -5.86 5.07 1.56
CA GLY A 169 -5.53 6.37 2.13
C GLY A 169 -6.70 7.01 2.86
N ALA A 170 -7.90 6.99 2.25
CA ALA A 170 -9.12 7.50 2.88
C ALA A 170 -9.52 6.67 4.12
N GLU A 171 -9.35 5.34 4.09
CA GLU A 171 -9.61 4.49 5.25
C GLU A 171 -8.65 4.80 6.41
N ILE A 172 -7.35 4.99 6.14
CA ILE A 172 -6.39 5.40 7.17
C ILE A 172 -6.79 6.75 7.74
N ALA A 173 -7.14 7.73 6.91
CA ALA A 173 -7.59 9.04 7.37
C ALA A 173 -8.82 8.94 8.29
N LEU A 174 -9.80 8.10 7.93
CA LEU A 174 -10.97 7.83 8.79
C LEU A 174 -10.56 7.18 10.13
N LEU A 175 -9.64 6.21 10.13
CA LEU A 175 -9.17 5.60 11.37
C LEU A 175 -8.46 6.60 12.27
N ARG A 176 -7.68 7.52 11.71
CA ARG A 176 -7.06 8.61 12.49
C ARG A 176 -8.12 9.52 13.12
N ASP A 177 -9.14 9.88 12.34
CA ASP A 177 -10.27 10.68 12.85
C ASP A 177 -10.97 9.94 14.01
N LEU A 178 -11.20 8.63 13.90
CA LEU A 178 -11.80 7.83 14.99
C LEU A 178 -10.87 7.70 16.21
N TYR A 179 -9.56 7.52 16.00
CA TYR A 179 -8.59 7.41 17.09
C TYR A 179 -8.60 8.66 17.97
N ALA A 180 -8.76 9.84 17.38
CA ALA A 180 -8.86 11.10 18.12
C ALA A 180 -10.08 11.19 19.06
N TRP A 181 -11.10 10.34 18.87
CA TRP A 181 -12.34 10.29 19.65
C TRP A 181 -12.53 9.02 20.49
N ARG A 182 -11.49 8.17 20.59
CA ARG A 182 -11.54 6.90 21.33
C ARG A 182 -11.70 7.06 22.84
#